data_AF-A0A4Q6BXX7-F1
#
_entry.id   AF-A0A4Q6BXX7-F1
#
_cell.length_a   1.000
_cell.length_b   1.000
_cell.length_c   1.000
_cell.angle_alpha   90.00
_cell.angle_beta   90.00
_cell.angle_gamma   90.00
#
_symmetry.space_group_name_H-M   'P 1'
#
loop_
_entity.id
_entity.type
_entity.pdbx_description
1 polymer ?
#
loop_
_entity_poly.entity_id
_entity_poly.type
_entity_poly.pdbx_seq_one_letter_code
_entity_poly.pdbx_strand_id
1 'polypeptide(L)' 'IGNNLSGIFASHVSGSEGMTVASAQSGYTFGFWILLGFGVLLFLIAPLIQKLMHGVK' A
#
# COMPACT_ATOMS: atom_id res chain seq x y z
N ILE A 1 -19.70 3.34 6.36
CA ILE A 1 -18.63 3.45 5.32
C ILE A 1 -17.31 3.22 6.03
N GLY A 2 -16.69 2.04 5.88
CA GLY A 2 -15.61 1.60 6.78
C GLY A 2 -15.37 0.08 6.84
N ASN A 3 -16.14 -0.74 6.11
CA ASN A 3 -16.03 -2.20 6.20
C ASN A 3 -15.00 -2.82 5.22
N ASN A 4 -14.14 -2.00 4.61
CA ASN A 4 -13.10 -2.44 3.69
C ASN A 4 -11.78 -1.71 3.99
N LEU A 5 -10.67 -2.20 3.41
CA LEU A 5 -9.33 -1.65 3.66
C LEU A 5 -9.23 -0.15 3.32
N SER A 6 -9.92 0.31 2.28
CA SER A 6 -9.94 1.74 1.93
C SER A 6 -10.65 2.59 2.97
N GLY A 7 -11.71 2.07 3.59
CA GLY A 7 -12.40 2.74 4.70
C GLY A 7 -11.55 2.84 5.98
N ILE A 8 -10.80 1.79 6.32
CA ILE A 8 -9.87 1.78 7.46
C ILE A 8 -8.71 2.76 7.21
N PHE A 9 -8.17 2.77 5.99
CA PHE A 9 -7.13 3.71 5.62
C PHE A 9 -7.63 5.16 5.63
N ALA A 10 -8.82 5.40 5.08
CA ALA A 10 -9.42 6.73 5.06
C ALA A 10 -9.66 7.26 6.48
N SER A 11 -10.16 6.45 7.41
CA SER A 11 -10.33 6.88 8.81
C SER A 11 -8.99 7.13 9.52
N HIS A 12 -7.96 6.33 9.23
CA HIS A 12 -6.61 6.54 9.76
C HIS A 12 -5.99 7.86 9.28
N VAL A 13 -6.10 8.16 7.98
CA VAL A 13 -5.51 9.37 7.38
C VAL A 13 -6.32 10.62 7.71
N SER A 14 -7.66 10.53 7.72
CA SER A 14 -8.52 11.71 7.94
C SER A 14 -8.73 12.06 9.42
N GLY A 15 -8.46 11.16 10.37
CA GLY A 15 -8.62 11.45 11.80
C GLY A 15 -10.05 11.85 12.20
N SER A 16 -10.21 12.45 13.37
CA SER A 16 -11.53 12.81 13.94
C SER A 16 -12.13 14.10 13.35
N GLU A 17 -11.31 14.98 12.78
CA GLU A 17 -11.74 16.28 12.24
C GLU A 17 -11.98 16.25 10.72
N GLY A 18 -11.66 15.13 10.06
CA GLY A 18 -11.75 14.99 8.60
C GLY A 18 -10.48 15.41 7.86
N MET A 19 -10.52 15.38 6.53
CA MET A 19 -9.32 15.57 5.72
C MET A 19 -8.88 17.04 5.69
N THR A 20 -7.66 17.31 6.17
CA THR A 20 -6.98 18.61 6.08
C THR A 20 -5.85 18.54 5.05
N VAL A 21 -5.26 19.68 4.68
CA VAL A 21 -4.09 19.70 3.79
C VAL A 21 -2.92 18.90 4.39
N ALA A 22 -2.67 19.06 5.69
CA ALA A 22 -1.61 18.35 6.39
C ALA A 22 -1.87 16.84 6.45
N SER A 23 -3.10 16.42 6.73
CA SER A 23 -3.43 15.00 6.78
C SER A 23 -3.44 14.34 5.40
N ALA A 24 -3.88 15.04 4.37
CA ALA A 24 -3.76 14.60 2.98
C ALA A 24 -2.28 14.44 2.56
N GLN A 25 -1.42 15.41 2.88
CA GLN A 25 0.02 15.33 2.60
C GLN A 25 0.66 14.11 3.27
N SER A 26 0.32 13.85 4.54
CA SER A 26 0.79 12.67 5.27
C SER A 26 0.30 11.37 4.62
N GLY A 27 -0.99 11.31 4.26
CA GLY A 27 -1.59 10.17 3.56
C GLY A 27 -0.93 9.85 2.22
N TYR A 28 -0.64 10.86 1.40
CA TYR A 28 0.07 10.67 0.14
C TYR A 28 1.53 10.26 0.35
N THR A 29 2.22 10.84 1.32
CA THR A 29 3.62 10.48 1.64
C THR A 29 3.70 9.02 2.08
N PHE A 30 2.80 8.60 2.96
CA PHE A 30 2.69 7.20 3.38
C PHE A 30 2.35 6.28 2.20
N GLY A 31 1.35 6.63 1.40
CA GLY A 31 0.96 5.87 0.22
C GLY A 31 2.10 5.70 -0.79
N PHE A 32 2.90 6.75 -1.00
CA PHE A 32 4.10 6.70 -1.83
C PHE A 32 5.11 5.67 -1.31
N TRP A 33 5.43 5.70 -0.01
CA TRP A 33 6.38 4.76 0.58
C TRP A 33 5.87 3.31 0.55
N ILE A 34 4.58 3.09 0.76
CA ILE A 34 3.97 1.76 0.60
C ILE A 34 4.11 1.27 -0.84
N LEU A 35 3.73 2.08 -1.84
CA LEU A 35 3.81 1.68 -3.24
C LEU A 35 5.25 1.38 -3.64
N LEU A 36 6.20 2.23 -3.24
CA LEU A 36 7.63 2.03 -3.48
C LEU A 36 8.12 0.73 -2.81
N GLY A 37 7.83 0.55 -1.52
CA GLY A 37 8.26 -0.60 -0.73
C GLY A 37 7.73 -1.92 -1.28
N PHE A 38 6.44 -1.99 -1.63
CA PHE A 38 5.86 -3.17 -2.27
C PHE A 38 6.39 -3.37 -3.70
N GLY A 39 6.63 -2.31 -4.46
CA GLY A 39 7.27 -2.41 -5.77
C GLY A 39 8.66 -3.05 -5.69
N VAL A 40 9.49 -2.61 -4.74
CA VAL A 40 10.80 -3.21 -4.45
C VAL A 40 10.65 -4.66 -3.97
N LEU A 41 9.74 -4.93 -3.05
CA LEU A 41 9.51 -6.28 -2.53
C LEU A 41 9.11 -7.25 -3.65
N LEU A 42 8.17 -6.84 -4.51
CA LEU A 42 7.73 -7.65 -5.66
C LEU A 42 8.89 -7.89 -6.63
N PHE A 43 9.71 -6.88 -6.88
CA PHE A 43 10.91 -7.03 -7.72
C PHE A 43 11.89 -8.06 -7.14
N LEU A 44 12.12 -8.05 -5.83
CA LEU A 44 12.98 -9.01 -5.16
C LEU A 44 12.40 -10.43 -5.13
N ILE A 45 11.07 -10.55 -5.03
CA ILE A 45 10.36 -11.85 -5.02
C ILE A 45 10.14 -12.40 -6.44
N ALA A 46 10.18 -11.56 -7.47
CA ALA A 46 10.00 -11.95 -8.88
C ALA A 46 10.78 -13.23 -9.29
N PRO A 47 12.08 -13.42 -8.98
CA PRO A 47 12.78 -14.65 -9.33
C PRO A 47 12.23 -15.91 -8.64
N LEU A 48 11.69 -15.80 -7.43
CA LEU A 48 11.02 -16.91 -6.75
C LEU A 48 9.72 -17.28 -7.48
N ILE A 49 8.92 -16.27 -7.85
CA ILE A 49 7.69 -16.49 -8.63
C ILE A 49 8.02 -17.15 -9.97
N GLN A 50 9.06 -16.68 -10.68
CA GLN A 50 9.49 -17.30 -11.93
C GLN A 50 9.91 -18.76 -11.75
N LYS A 51 10.61 -19.10 -10.66
CA LYS A 51 10.92 -20.49 -10.31
C LYS A 51 9.67 -21.33 -10.07
N LEU A 52 8.64 -20.79 -9.44
CA LEU A 52 7.38 -21.50 -9.23
C LEU A 52 6.60 -21.68 -10.55
N MET A 53 6.65 -20.70 -11.45
CA MET A 53 5.93 -20.73 -12.74
C MET A 53 6.60 -21.61 -13.79
N HIS A 54 7.92 -21.76 -13.76
CA HIS A 54 8.70 -22.50 -14.76
C HIS A 54 9.40 -23.76 -14.22
N GLY A 55 9.36 -23.97 -12.90
CA GLY A 55 9.99 -25.11 -12.23
C GLY A 55 9.09 -26.35 -12.10
N VAL A 56 7.87 -26.32 -12.63
CA VAL A 56 7.04 -27.52 -12.76
C VAL A 56 7.42 -28.19 -14.09
N LYS A 57 7.98 -29.40 -14.02
CA LYS A 57 8.14 -30.27 -15.18
C LYS A 57 6.79 -30.81 -15.64
#